data_AF-A0A0L8HRE8-F1
#
_entry.id   AF-A0A0L8HRE8-F1
#
_cell.length_a   1.000
_cell.length_b   1.000
_cell.length_c   1.000
_cell.angle_alpha   90.00
_cell.angle_beta   90.00
_cell.angle_gamma   90.00
#
_symmetry.space_group_name_H-M   'P 1'
#
loop_
_entity.id
_entity.type
_entity.pdbx_description
1 polymer ?
#
loop_
_entity_poly.entity_id
_entity_poly.type
_entity_poly.pdbx_seq_one_letter_code
_entity_poly.pdbx_strand_id
1 'polypeptide(L)'
;MYSDAVYKGATIQKNEKKQSLEIARILRGGAADRSGLVHVGDEICEINGTNVQGRDPKDVVQLLPYYRSTQIRLRALFDYDPFDDPIIPCPEAGLPFQKGDVLQIVSQEDPLWWQARKEGDSNLRAGLIPGKQLQE
;
A
#
# COMPACT_ATOMS: atom_id res chain seq x y z
N MET A 1 1.27 1.09 28.64
CA MET A 1 1.52 1.56 27.27
C MET A 1 1.45 0.32 26.38
N TYR A 2 0.37 0.15 25.61
CA TYR A 2 0.06 -1.15 24.99
C TYR A 2 1.15 -1.57 23.99
N SER A 3 1.72 -2.77 24.18
CA SER A 3 2.69 -3.44 23.30
C SER A 3 2.06 -4.01 22.04
N ASP A 4 0.73 -3.89 21.91
CA ASP A 4 -0.04 -4.66 20.96
C ASP A 4 -0.30 -3.84 19.69
N ALA A 5 -0.24 -4.52 18.56
CA ALA A 5 -0.57 -3.98 17.25
C ALA A 5 -1.99 -4.41 16.83
N VAL A 6 -2.69 -3.61 16.02
CA VAL A 6 -3.99 -4.01 15.45
C VAL A 6 -3.83 -4.33 13.96
N TYR A 7 -4.19 -5.54 13.56
CA TYR A 7 -4.15 -5.99 12.16
C TYR A 7 -5.46 -6.70 11.78
N LYS A 8 -6.12 -6.25 10.71
CA LYS A 8 -7.36 -6.85 10.15
C LYS A 8 -8.43 -7.21 11.20
N GLY A 9 -8.57 -6.42 12.26
CA GLY A 9 -9.55 -6.67 13.31
C GLY A 9 -9.12 -7.67 14.38
N ALA A 10 -7.82 -7.91 14.54
CA ALA A 10 -7.22 -8.65 15.66
C ALA A 10 -6.12 -7.80 16.31
N THR A 11 -5.87 -8.01 17.60
CA THR A 11 -4.67 -7.49 18.28
C THR A 11 -3.57 -8.55 18.25
N ILE A 12 -2.34 -8.13 17.99
CA ILE A 12 -1.15 -8.96 17.92
C ILE A 12 -0.24 -8.57 19.07
N GLN A 13 0.28 -9.56 19.80
CA GLN A 13 1.27 -9.39 20.85
C GLN A 13 2.53 -10.19 20.53
N LYS A 14 3.66 -9.81 21.15
CA LYS A 14 4.89 -10.59 21.08
C LYS A 14 4.93 -11.62 22.21
N ASN A 15 5.21 -12.87 21.86
CA ASN A 15 5.58 -13.90 22.81
C ASN A 15 7.11 -13.88 23.01
N GLU A 16 7.55 -13.31 24.13
CA GLU A 16 8.99 -13.16 24.42
C GLU A 16 9.73 -14.50 24.59
N LYS A 17 9.05 -15.55 25.06
CA LYS A 17 9.70 -16.86 25.27
C LYS A 17 9.98 -17.58 23.96
N LYS A 18 9.07 -17.46 23.00
CA LYS A 18 9.17 -18.10 21.69
C LYS A 18 9.77 -17.19 20.62
N GLN A 19 9.90 -15.89 20.89
CA GLN A 19 10.21 -14.86 19.89
C GLN A 19 9.24 -14.90 18.69
N SER A 20 7.96 -15.21 18.94
CA SER A 20 6.90 -15.28 17.94
C SER A 20 5.83 -14.21 18.17
N LEU A 21 5.01 -13.96 17.14
CA LEU A 21 3.85 -13.08 17.25
C LEU A 21 2.59 -13.94 17.40
N GLU A 22 1.70 -13.56 18.30
CA GLU A 22 0.50 -14.33 18.60
C GLU A 22 -0.74 -13.42 18.57
N ILE A 23 -1.88 -13.97 18.14
CA ILE A 23 -3.17 -13.29 18.20
C ILE A 23 -3.60 -13.16 19.67
N ALA A 24 -3.62 -11.93 20.18
CA ALA A 24 -4.00 -11.65 21.56
C ALA A 24 -5.53 -11.50 21.74
N ARG A 25 -6.21 -10.86 20.78
CA ARG A 25 -7.67 -10.65 20.80
C ARG A 25 -8.23 -10.58 19.39
N ILE A 26 -9.50 -10.95 19.27
CA ILE A 26 -10.30 -10.76 18.06
C ILE A 26 -11.32 -9.66 18.34
N LEU A 27 -11.35 -8.63 17.49
CA LEU A 27 -12.27 -7.51 17.60
C LEU A 27 -13.57 -7.86 16.90
N ARG A 28 -14.67 -7.90 17.68
CA ARG A 28 -16.04 -8.16 17.19
C ARG A 28 -16.36 -7.28 15.98
N GLY A 29 -16.95 -7.89 14.97
CA GLY A 29 -17.30 -7.24 13.72
C GLY A 29 -16.10 -6.91 12.81
N GLY A 30 -14.86 -7.24 13.19
CA GLY A 30 -13.66 -7.08 12.36
C GLY A 30 -13.52 -8.16 11.28
N ALA A 31 -12.52 -8.05 10.41
CA ALA A 31 -12.30 -9.06 9.35
C ALA A 31 -11.90 -10.42 9.94
N ALA A 32 -11.05 -10.45 10.98
CA ALA A 32 -10.73 -11.66 11.73
C ALA A 32 -11.99 -12.34 12.29
N ASP A 33 -12.84 -11.60 13.01
CA ASP A 33 -14.11 -12.09 13.58
C ASP A 33 -15.06 -12.65 12.51
N ARG A 34 -15.30 -11.87 11.45
CA ARG A 34 -16.20 -12.27 10.36
C ARG A 34 -15.69 -13.47 9.56
N SER A 35 -14.38 -13.66 9.50
CA SER A 35 -13.80 -14.82 8.78
C SER A 35 -13.95 -16.11 9.58
N GLY A 36 -13.84 -16.06 10.91
CA GLY A 36 -13.78 -17.25 11.76
C GLY A 36 -12.55 -18.14 11.53
N LEU A 37 -11.57 -17.69 10.74
CA LEU A 37 -10.41 -18.51 10.35
C LEU A 37 -9.23 -18.42 11.33
N VAL A 38 -9.22 -17.39 12.18
CA VAL A 38 -8.14 -17.11 13.12
C VAL A 38 -8.69 -17.06 14.54
N HIS A 39 -7.92 -17.53 15.50
CA HIS A 39 -8.29 -17.67 16.90
C HIS A 39 -7.27 -16.99 17.82
N VAL A 40 -7.72 -16.64 19.03
CA VAL A 40 -6.81 -16.14 20.07
C VAL A 40 -5.83 -17.25 20.45
N GLY A 41 -4.54 -16.91 20.49
CA GLY A 41 -3.43 -17.83 20.74
C GLY A 41 -2.78 -18.37 19.47
N ASP A 42 -3.35 -18.14 18.29
CA ASP A 42 -2.71 -18.55 17.03
C ASP A 42 -1.38 -17.82 16.84
N GLU A 43 -0.34 -18.58 16.47
CA GLU A 43 0.96 -18.03 16.13
C GLU A 43 0.96 -17.54 14.68
N ILE A 44 1.55 -16.37 14.47
CA ILE A 44 1.65 -15.74 13.17
C ILE A 44 3.08 -15.91 12.66
N CYS A 45 3.25 -16.76 11.66
CA CYS A 45 4.55 -17.00 11.04
C CYS A 45 4.84 -16.02 9.89
N GLU A 46 3.80 -15.64 9.15
CA GLU A 46 3.91 -14.83 7.94
C GLU A 46 2.70 -13.89 7.78
N ILE A 47 2.94 -12.67 7.32
CA ILE A 47 1.89 -11.71 6.96
C ILE A 47 2.18 -11.17 5.57
N ASN A 48 1.24 -11.39 4.65
CA ASN A 48 1.30 -10.96 3.26
C ASN A 48 2.60 -11.40 2.52
N GLY A 49 3.14 -12.59 2.74
CA GLY A 49 4.41 -12.99 2.09
C GLY A 49 5.67 -12.56 2.83
N THR A 50 5.56 -11.91 4.00
CA THR A 50 6.71 -11.52 4.83
C THR A 50 6.76 -12.37 6.09
N ASN A 51 7.88 -13.08 6.31
CA ASN A 51 8.15 -13.78 7.57
C ASN A 51 8.23 -12.76 8.73
N VAL A 52 7.47 -13.00 9.79
CA VAL A 52 7.37 -12.10 10.95
C VAL A 52 7.98 -12.64 12.24
N GLN A 53 8.71 -13.76 12.19
CA GLN A 53 9.40 -14.31 13.36
C GLN A 53 10.45 -13.33 13.89
N GLY A 54 10.51 -13.16 15.21
CA GLY A 54 11.42 -12.23 15.89
C GLY A 54 11.09 -10.74 15.74
N ARG A 55 10.12 -10.35 14.89
CA ARG A 55 9.74 -8.95 14.69
C ARG A 55 8.92 -8.38 15.85
N ASP A 56 8.88 -7.06 15.97
CA ASP A 56 7.98 -6.38 16.90
C ASP A 56 6.56 -6.30 16.32
N PRO A 57 5.49 -6.43 17.13
CA PRO A 57 4.11 -6.27 16.67
C PRO A 57 3.88 -4.95 15.91
N LYS A 58 4.54 -3.85 16.30
CA LYS A 58 4.39 -2.56 15.63
C LYS A 58 4.92 -2.56 14.20
N ASP A 59 5.97 -3.34 13.94
CA ASP A 59 6.56 -3.47 12.60
C ASP A 59 5.59 -4.16 11.64
N VAL A 60 4.73 -5.04 12.16
CA VAL A 60 3.70 -5.73 11.37
C VAL A 60 2.62 -4.78 10.88
N VAL A 61 2.23 -3.78 11.67
CA VAL A 61 1.28 -2.74 11.22
C VAL A 61 1.87 -1.95 10.06
N GLN A 62 3.19 -1.75 10.05
CA GLN A 62 3.90 -1.10 8.94
C GLN A 62 4.00 -1.98 7.68
N LEU A 63 3.58 -3.25 7.73
CA LEU A 63 3.44 -4.10 6.54
C LEU A 63 2.10 -3.85 5.80
N LEU A 64 1.13 -3.18 6.44
CA LEU A 64 -0.19 -2.86 5.83
C LEU A 64 -0.16 -1.90 4.63
N PRO A 65 0.76 -0.91 4.54
CA PRO A 65 0.88 -0.06 3.35
C PRO A 65 1.58 -0.77 2.18
N TYR A 66 2.40 -1.79 2.45
CA TYR A 66 3.19 -2.45 1.39
C TYR A 66 2.37 -3.44 0.55
N TYR A 67 1.26 -3.96 1.11
CA TYR A 67 0.45 -4.99 0.45
C TYR A 67 -0.99 -4.55 0.11
N ARG A 68 -1.28 -3.24 0.16
CA ARG A 68 -2.41 -2.67 -0.57
C ARG A 68 -1.93 -2.16 -1.93
N SER A 69 -2.02 -3.05 -2.91
CA SER A 69 -1.68 -2.88 -4.33
C SER A 69 -0.34 -3.50 -4.69
N THR A 70 -0.41 -4.47 -5.60
CA THR A 70 0.66 -4.72 -6.57
C THR A 70 1.33 -3.39 -6.92
N GLN A 71 2.58 -3.18 -6.51
CA GLN A 71 3.33 -1.98 -6.89
C GLN A 71 3.60 -2.04 -8.39
N ILE A 72 2.63 -1.59 -9.19
CA ILE A 72 2.78 -1.49 -10.64
C ILE A 72 3.76 -0.35 -10.89
N ARG A 73 4.86 -0.68 -11.56
CA ARG A 73 5.83 0.30 -12.07
C ARG A 73 5.75 0.28 -13.58
N LEU A 74 5.55 1.45 -14.16
CA LEU A 74 5.50 1.62 -15.60
C LEU A 74 6.70 2.44 -16.03
N ARG A 75 7.24 2.13 -17.20
CA ARG A 75 8.19 3.01 -17.87
C ARG A 75 7.42 3.82 -18.89
N ALA A 76 7.49 5.15 -18.79
CA ALA A 76 6.85 6.04 -19.74
C ALA A 76 7.45 5.83 -21.13
N LEU A 77 6.60 5.71 -22.15
CA LEU A 77 7.00 5.55 -23.55
C LEU A 77 6.81 6.82 -24.38
N PHE A 78 6.30 7.88 -23.75
CA PHE A 78 6.02 9.20 -24.31
C PHE A 78 6.26 10.28 -23.24
N ASP A 79 6.31 11.53 -23.67
CA ASP A 79 6.44 12.71 -22.80
C ASP A 79 5.04 13.24 -22.44
N TYR A 80 4.87 13.74 -21.22
CA TYR A 80 3.62 14.31 -20.74
C TYR A 80 3.87 15.62 -19.98
N ASP A 81 3.25 16.70 -20.47
CA ASP A 81 3.15 17.98 -19.78
C ASP A 81 1.68 18.25 -19.43
N PRO A 82 1.31 18.29 -18.14
CA PRO A 82 -0.08 18.54 -17.74
C PRO A 82 -0.58 19.95 -18.07
N PHE A 83 0.31 20.91 -18.37
CA PHE A 83 -0.10 22.26 -18.80
C PHE A 83 -0.50 22.32 -20.28
N ASP A 84 -0.08 21.35 -21.08
CA ASP A 84 -0.48 21.20 -22.48
C ASP A 84 -1.73 20.32 -22.66
N ASP A 85 -2.24 19.73 -21.58
CA ASP A 85 -3.39 18.82 -21.60
C ASP A 85 -4.72 19.56 -21.30
N PRO A 86 -5.62 19.73 -22.28
CA PRO A 86 -6.86 20.47 -22.09
C PRO A 86 -7.94 19.71 -21.30
N ILE A 87 -7.75 18.40 -21.08
CA ILE A 87 -8.75 17.55 -20.41
C ILE A 87 -8.37 17.22 -18.97
N ILE A 88 -7.20 17.63 -18.48
CA ILE A 88 -6.83 17.47 -17.07
C ILE A 88 -7.71 18.35 -16.18
N PRO A 89 -8.23 17.82 -15.06
CA PRO A 89 -9.07 18.63 -14.16
C PRO A 89 -8.31 19.77 -13.47
N CYS A 90 -7.01 19.62 -13.24
CA CYS A 90 -6.14 20.61 -12.58
C CYS A 90 -4.68 20.36 -12.99
N PRO A 91 -4.10 21.18 -13.89
CA PRO A 91 -2.71 21.06 -14.35
C PRO A 91 -1.68 20.97 -13.21
N GLU A 92 -1.90 21.73 -12.12
CA GLU A 92 -1.03 21.75 -10.95
C GLU A 92 -1.03 20.45 -10.14
N ALA A 93 -2.05 19.61 -10.33
CA ALA A 93 -2.12 18.27 -9.77
C ALA A 93 -1.50 17.22 -10.71
N GLY A 94 -1.18 17.57 -11.95
CA GLY A 94 -0.54 16.70 -12.92
C GLY A 94 0.91 16.37 -12.54
N LEU A 95 1.32 15.14 -12.85
CA LEU A 95 2.70 14.70 -12.71
C LEU A 95 3.39 14.75 -14.08
N PRO A 96 4.23 15.77 -14.38
CA PRO A 96 4.98 15.81 -15.61
C PRO A 96 6.02 14.69 -15.66
N PHE A 97 6.21 14.07 -16.82
CA PHE A 97 7.22 13.03 -17.03
C PHE A 97 7.74 13.02 -18.46
N GLN A 98 8.93 12.44 -18.64
CA GLN A 98 9.54 12.22 -19.95
C GLN A 98 9.57 10.73 -20.29
N LYS A 99 9.66 10.43 -21.58
CA LYS A 99 9.88 9.09 -22.09
C LYS A 99 11.13 8.49 -21.43
N GLY A 100 10.96 7.30 -20.86
CA GLY A 100 11.99 6.58 -20.14
C GLY A 100 11.90 6.70 -18.62
N ASP A 101 11.18 7.69 -18.09
CA ASP A 101 10.90 7.84 -16.67
C ASP A 101 10.17 6.60 -16.12
N VAL A 102 10.45 6.24 -14.87
CA VAL A 102 9.76 5.15 -14.18
C VAL A 102 8.74 5.74 -13.22
N LEU A 103 7.50 5.31 -13.37
CA LEU A 103 6.34 5.79 -12.61
C LEU A 103 5.81 4.65 -11.73
N GLN A 104 5.73 4.89 -10.43
CA GLN A 104 5.06 4.01 -9.49
C GLN A 104 3.58 4.38 -9.42
N ILE A 105 2.71 3.46 -9.79
CA ILE A 105 1.26 3.65 -9.74
C ILE A 105 0.78 3.52 -8.30
N VAL A 106 0.04 4.53 -7.84
CA VAL A 106 -0.55 4.64 -6.50
C VAL A 106 -2.02 4.25 -6.52
N SER A 107 -2.79 4.73 -7.50
CA SER A 107 -4.22 4.42 -7.67
C SER A 107 -4.63 4.43 -9.14
N GLN A 108 -5.57 3.55 -9.49
CA GLN A 108 -6.21 3.43 -10.81
C GLN A 108 -7.74 3.49 -10.68
N GLU A 109 -8.26 4.02 -9.57
CA GLU A 109 -9.71 4.09 -9.31
C GLU A 109 -10.44 4.96 -10.33
N ASP A 110 -9.82 6.06 -10.76
CA ASP A 110 -10.29 6.86 -11.89
C ASP A 110 -9.69 6.28 -13.19
N PRO A 111 -10.52 5.85 -14.16
CA PRO A 111 -10.03 5.23 -15.38
C PRO A 111 -9.37 6.21 -16.37
N LEU A 112 -9.64 7.51 -16.26
CA LEU A 112 -9.06 8.58 -17.08
C LEU A 112 -7.77 9.12 -16.44
N TRP A 113 -7.73 9.26 -15.12
CA TRP A 113 -6.63 9.91 -14.39
C TRP A 113 -6.05 9.04 -13.29
N TRP A 114 -4.94 8.37 -13.58
CA TRP A 114 -4.25 7.57 -12.57
C TRP A 114 -3.41 8.44 -11.66
N GLN A 115 -3.23 7.99 -10.41
CA GLN A 115 -2.30 8.62 -9.49
C GLN A 115 -0.98 7.86 -9.52
N ALA A 116 0.12 8.58 -9.73
CA ALA A 116 1.45 8.00 -9.77
C ALA A 116 2.48 8.88 -9.05
N ARG A 117 3.64 8.30 -8.78
CA ARG A 117 4.86 8.98 -8.34
C ARG A 117 5.98 8.69 -9.32
N LYS A 118 6.88 9.64 -9.50
CA LYS A 118 8.07 9.45 -10.33
C LYS A 118 9.24 8.96 -9.47
N GLU A 119 9.89 7.88 -9.91
CA GLU A 119 11.09 7.39 -9.22
C GLU A 119 12.23 8.40 -9.36
N GLY A 120 12.96 8.62 -8.27
CA GLY A 120 14.06 9.60 -8.22
C GLY A 120 13.60 11.04 -7.96
N ASP A 121 12.30 11.31 -7.89
CA ASP A 121 11.80 12.61 -7.45
C ASP A 121 11.90 12.72 -5.91
N SER A 122 12.44 13.84 -5.45
CA SER A 122 12.53 14.18 -4.02
C SER A 122 11.14 14.42 -3.41
N ASN A 123 10.16 14.76 -4.25
CA ASN A 123 8.79 14.97 -3.84
C ASN A 123 8.00 13.64 -3.85
N LEU A 124 7.67 13.12 -2.66
CA LEU A 124 6.90 11.89 -2.50
C LEU A 124 5.38 12.07 -2.77
N ARG A 125 4.97 13.25 -3.24
CA ARG A 125 3.57 13.54 -3.59
C ARG A 125 3.18 12.75 -4.84
N ALA A 126 1.99 12.14 -4.82
CA ALA A 126 1.40 11.57 -6.01
C ALA A 126 0.77 12.69 -6.87
N GLY A 127 0.90 12.58 -8.19
CA GLY A 127 0.23 13.44 -9.16
C GLY A 127 -0.53 12.64 -10.20
N LEU A 128 -1.36 13.32 -10.98
CA LEU A 128 -2.21 12.72 -12.00
C LEU A 128 -1.40 12.44 -13.28
N ILE A 129 -1.61 11.25 -13.85
CA ILE A 129 -1.10 10.87 -15.16
C ILE A 129 -2.25 10.33 -16.03
N PRO A 130 -2.13 10.39 -17.37
CA PRO A 130 -3.14 9.81 -18.26
C PRO A 130 -3.30 8.30 -18.02
N GLY A 131 -4.54 7.87 -17.82
CA GLY A 131 -4.92 6.47 -17.68
C GLY A 131 -5.03 5.74 -19.02
N LYS A 132 -5.30 4.43 -18.98
CA LYS A 132 -5.41 3.57 -20.17
C LYS A 132 -6.40 4.04 -21.24
N GLN A 133 -7.47 4.73 -20.84
CA GLN A 133 -8.50 5.19 -21.78
C GLN A 133 -8.10 6.47 -22.54
N LEU A 134 -7.01 7.13 -22.13
CA LEU A 134 -6.46 8.30 -22.81
C LEU A 134 -5.24 7.96 -23.67
N GLN A 135 -4.90 6.67 -23.80
CA GLN A 135 -3.72 6.18 -24.54
C GLN A 135 -4.05 5.64 -25.95
N GLU A 136 -5.18 6.03 -26.56
CA GLU A 136 -5.48 5.71 -27.96
C GLU A 136 -4.66 6.53 -28.96
#